data_AF-X1ASI5-F1
#
_entry.id   AF-X1ASI5-F1
#
_cell.length_a   1.000
_cell.length_b   1.000
_cell.length_c   1.000
_cell.angle_alpha   90.00
_cell.angle_beta   90.00
_cell.angle_gamma   90.00
#
_symmetry.space_group_name_H-M   'P 1'
#
loop_
_entity.id
_entity.type
_entity.pdbx_description
1 polymer ?
#
loop_
_entity_poly.entity_id
_entity_poly.type
_entity_poly.pdbx_seq_one_letter_code
_entity_poly.pdbx_strand_id
1 'polypeptide(L)' 'MLVHPQIDPVAISLGPLSIHWYGLMYLLGFVLFILLGRYRIKRTPQSKFTNEMLDKKE' A
#
# COMPACT_ATOMS: atom_id res chain seq x y z
N MET A 1 -15.30 25.23 -20.49
CA MET A 1 -15.75 23.87 -20.09
C MET A 1 -14.51 23.08 -19.76
N LEU A 2 -14.33 22.68 -18.49
CA LEU A 2 -13.21 21.81 -18.10
C LEU A 2 -13.56 20.39 -18.56
N VAL A 3 -12.91 19.92 -19.61
CA VAL A 3 -13.03 18.54 -20.06
C VAL A 3 -12.43 17.67 -18.97
N HIS A 4 -13.26 16.87 -18.30
CA HIS A 4 -12.80 15.87 -17.34
C HIS A 4 -11.82 14.94 -18.06
N PRO A 5 -10.56 14.83 -17.60
CA PRO A 5 -9.63 13.88 -18.17
C PRO A 5 -10.24 12.48 -18.04
N GLN A 6 -10.46 11.83 -19.18
CA GLN A 6 -10.86 10.42 -19.22
C GLN A 6 -9.62 9.62 -18.83
N ILE A 7 -9.37 9.49 -17.52
CA ILE A 7 -8.26 8.68 -17.03
C ILE A 7 -8.68 7.22 -17.20
N ASP A 8 -7.92 6.48 -18.01
CA ASP A 8 -8.11 5.04 -18.15
C ASP A 8 -7.98 4.36 -16.78
N PRO A 9 -9.00 3.58 -16.35
CA PRO A 9 -9.02 3.00 -15.02
C PRO A 9 -7.99 1.86 -14.87
N VAL A 10 -7.46 1.37 -15.99
CA VAL A 10 -6.45 0.33 -16.07
C VAL A 10 -5.06 0.97 -16.03
N ALA A 11 -4.30 0.67 -14.99
CA ALA A 11 -2.92 1.12 -14.86
C ALA A 11 -1.96 0.26 -15.68
N ILE A 12 -2.14 -1.06 -15.63
CA ILE A 12 -1.30 -2.05 -16.31
C ILE A 12 -2.18 -3.18 -16.82
N SER A 13 -2.05 -3.56 -18.09
CA SER A 13 -2.72 -4.74 -18.66
C SER A 13 -1.67 -5.80 -18.98
N LEU A 14 -1.73 -6.95 -18.28
CA LEU A 14 -0.98 -8.16 -18.60
C LEU A 14 -1.93 -9.17 -19.23
N GLY A 15 -2.14 -9.08 -20.55
CA GLY A 15 -2.99 -10.00 -21.31
C GLY A 15 -4.43 -10.07 -20.76
N PRO A 16 -4.88 -11.19 -20.16
CA PRO A 16 -6.21 -11.30 -19.56
C PRO A 16 -6.35 -10.57 -18.21
N LEU A 17 -5.26 -10.09 -17.61
CA LEU A 17 -5.26 -9.47 -16.28
C LEU A 17 -5.06 -7.95 -16.37
N SER A 18 -6.12 -7.19 -16.08
CA SER A 18 -6.07 -5.73 -16.00
C SER A 18 -5.94 -5.27 -14.55
N ILE A 19 -4.77 -4.74 -14.19
CA ILE A 19 -4.53 -4.08 -12.92
C ILE A 19 -5.06 -2.65 -13.01
N HIS A 20 -5.98 -2.31 -12.11
CA HIS A 20 -6.61 -1.00 -12.07
C HIS A 20 -5.91 -0.08 -11.06
N TRP A 21 -6.05 1.23 -11.27
CA TRP A 21 -5.51 2.25 -10.36
C TRP A 21 -6.02 2.11 -8.94
N TYR A 22 -7.29 1.74 -8.74
CA TYR A 22 -7.83 1.53 -7.40
C TYR A 22 -7.06 0.41 -6.67
N GLY A 23 -6.79 -0.71 -7.35
CA GLY A 23 -6.05 -1.84 -6.78
C GLY A 23 -4.62 -1.46 -6.44
N LEU A 24 -3.98 -0.69 -7.33
CA LEU A 24 -2.63 -0.18 -7.09
C LEU A 24 -2.60 0.77 -5.88
N MET A 25 -3.59 1.65 -5.73
CA MET A 25 -3.70 2.55 -4.58
C MET A 25 -3.89 1.80 -3.26
N TYR A 26 -4.72 0.75 -3.25
CA TYR A 26 -4.86 -0.11 -2.06
C TYR A 26 -3.55 -0.83 -1.71
N LEU A 27 -2.87 -1.40 -2.71
CA LEU A 27 -1.59 -2.08 -2.51
C LEU A 27 -0.52 -1.10 -2.00
N LEU A 28 -0.45 0.08 -2.59
CA LEU A 28 0.47 1.14 -2.20
C LEU A 28 0.19 1.60 -0.76
N GLY A 29 -1.08 1.86 -0.41
CA GLY A 29 -1.48 2.23 0.95
C GLY A 29 -1.13 1.16 1.99
N PHE A 30 -1.37 -0.11 1.65
CA PHE A 30 -1.05 -1.24 2.52
C PHE A 30 0.46 -1.38 2.75
N VAL A 31 1.26 -1.33 1.68
CA VAL A 31 2.73 -1.37 1.76
C VAL A 31 3.27 -0.20 2.57
N LEU A 32 2.77 1.02 2.32
CA LEU A 32 3.17 2.20 3.07
C LEU A 32 2.80 2.09 4.56
N PHE A 33 1.62 1.57 4.88
CA PHE A 33 1.20 1.35 6.26
C PHE A 33 2.14 0.39 6.99
N ILE A 34 2.50 -0.74 6.38
CA ILE A 34 3.45 -1.70 6.95
C ILE A 34 4.84 -1.08 7.10
N LEU A 35 5.35 -0.42 6.07
CA LEU A 35 6.68 0.22 6.10
C LEU A 35 6.75 1.30 7.17
N LEU A 36 5.71 2.13 7.29
CA LEU A 36 5.64 3.18 8.29
C LEU A 36 5.49 2.61 9.70
N GLY A 37 4.73 1.54 9.88
CA GLY A 37 4.63 0.78 11.13
C GLY A 37 6.01 0.27 11.57
N ARG A 38 6.72 -0.41 10.66
CA ARG A 38 8.10 -0.92 10.92
C ARG A 38 9.07 0.21 11.22
N TYR A 39 9.00 1.31 10.47
CA TYR A 39 9.84 2.48 10.68
C TYR A 39 9.60 3.14 12.05
N ARG A 40 8.32 3.27 12.45
CA ARG A 40 7.95 3.84 13.74
C ARG A 40 8.42 2.98 14.91
N ILE A 41 8.28 1.65 14.81
CA ILE A 41 8.78 0.71 15.83
C ILE A 41 10.31 0.84 15.96
N LYS A 42 11.03 0.89 14.83
CA LYS A 42 12.49 1.08 14.85
C LYS A 42 12.91 2.40 15.51
N ARG A 43 12.13 3.47 15.35
CA ARG A 43 12.43 4.79 15.93
C ARG A 43 11.90 4.99 17.35
N THR A 44 11.02 4.13 17.85
CA THR A 44 10.45 4.24 19.19
C THR A 44 10.75 2.97 20.00
N PRO A 45 11.99 2.80 20.49
CA PRO A 45 12.40 1.61 21.26
C PRO A 45 11.67 1.45 22.61
N GLN A 46 10.97 2.47 23.10
CA GLN A 46 10.11 2.38 24.29
C GLN A 46 8.63 2.07 23.96
N SER A 47 8.27 1.87 22.70
CA SER A 47 6.91 1.50 22.32
C SER A 47 6.64 0.04 22.64
N LYS A 48 5.48 -0.28 23.21
CA LYS A 48 5.01 -1.66 23.45
C LYS A 48 4.71 -2.44 22.16
N PHE A 49 4.74 -1.77 21.00
CA PHE A 49 4.53 -2.39 19.69
C PHE A 49 5.86 -2.92 19.13
N THR A 50 5.99 -4.24 19.03
CA THR A 50 7.18 -4.92 18.48
C THR A 50 6.89 -5.44 17.08
N ASN A 51 7.91 -5.57 16.22
CA ASN A 51 7.75 -6.13 14.87
C ASN A 51 7.13 -7.53 14.88
N GLU A 52 7.32 -8.32 15.95
CA GLU A 52 6.66 -9.63 16.15
C GLU A 52 5.12 -9.54 16.22
N MET A 53 4.56 -8.41 16.66
CA MET A 53 3.11 -8.21 16.67
C MET A 53 2.56 -7.85 15.28
N LEU A 54 3.38 -7.20 14.45
CA LEU A 54 3.01 -6.86 13.07
C LEU A 54 3.17 -8.04 12.11
N ASP A 55 4.21 -8.84 12.33
CA ASP A 55 4.66 -9.90 11.43
C ASP A 55 4.57 -11.22 12.19
N LYS A 56 3.38 -11.53 12.74
CA LYS A 56 3.15 -12.74 13.57
C LYS A 56 3.53 -13.97 12.73
N LYS A 57 4.76 -14.41 12.90
CA LYS A 57 5.37 -15.53 12.20
C LYS A 57 5.03 -16.78 13.01
N GLU A 58 3.85 -17.34 12.74
CA GLU A 58 3.54 -18.71 13.15
C GLU A 58 4.40 -19.71 12.37
#